data_AF-A0A9P0ATR4-F1
#
_entry.id   AF-A0A9P0ATR4-F1
#
_cell.length_a   1.000
_cell.length_b   1.000
_cell.length_c   1.000
_cell.angle_alpha   90.00
_cell.angle_beta   90.00
_cell.angle_gamma   90.00
#
_symmetry.space_group_name_H-M   'P 1'
#
loop_
_entity.id
_entity.type
_entity.pdbx_description
1 polymer ?
#
loop_
_entity_poly.entity_id
_entity_poly.type
_entity_poly.pdbx_seq_one_letter_code
_entity_poly.pdbx_strand_id
1 'polypeptide(L)'
;MKQQFIEQVQVLMAVQQIKYTEDLFEKSNYMWLRRKKDEIVWMSNKDEFKIRQALNKVSIVEQNQVIKQLLTWVDENPCINPGRIPEKTVQFLDHAIANKIITEATFSRINSFRNSLRKFSIRHNRVQPKEILDGEKIASRVTFKEEPTIYQICE
;
A
#
# COMPACT_ATOMS: atom_id res chain seq x y z
N MET A 1 -16.34 4.75 -8.48
CA MET A 1 -14.97 4.59 -7.94
C MET A 1 -14.01 4.09 -9.00
N LYS A 2 -13.92 2.77 -9.29
CA LYS A 2 -12.94 2.25 -10.29
C LYS A 2 -13.13 2.84 -11.70
N GLN A 3 -14.39 2.99 -12.11
CA GLN A 3 -14.75 3.60 -13.39
C GLN A 3 -14.32 5.07 -13.47
N GLN A 4 -14.51 5.84 -12.38
CA GLN A 4 -14.11 7.24 -12.31
C GLN A 4 -12.59 7.43 -12.42
N PHE A 5 -11.80 6.53 -11.82
CA PHE A 5 -10.34 6.56 -11.96
C PHE A 5 -9.91 6.35 -13.43
N ILE A 6 -10.52 5.38 -14.11
CA ILE A 6 -10.22 5.10 -15.52
C ILE A 6 -10.62 6.27 -16.40
N GLU A 7 -11.79 6.87 -16.15
CA GLU A 7 -12.25 8.09 -16.84
C GLU A 7 -11.26 9.24 -16.64
N GLN A 8 -10.73 9.44 -15.43
CA GLN A 8 -9.71 10.47 -15.16
C GLN A 8 -8.43 10.24 -15.96
N VAL A 9 -7.97 8.99 -16.08
CA VAL A 9 -6.81 8.63 -16.91
C VAL A 9 -7.11 8.88 -18.39
N GLN A 10 -8.31 8.52 -18.87
CA GLN A 10 -8.72 8.77 -20.25
C GLN A 10 -8.84 10.26 -20.57
N VAL A 11 -9.34 11.08 -19.63
CA VAL A 11 -9.36 12.53 -19.77
C VAL A 11 -7.95 13.08 -19.87
N LEU A 12 -7.01 12.58 -19.06
CA LEU A 12 -5.61 12.97 -19.16
C LEU A 12 -4.99 12.61 -20.51
N MET A 13 -5.30 11.43 -21.04
CA MET A 13 -4.87 11.04 -22.39
C MET A 13 -5.42 11.99 -23.45
N ALA A 14 -6.69 12.36 -23.37
CA ALA A 14 -7.31 13.28 -24.32
C ALA A 14 -6.69 14.69 -24.25
N VAL A 15 -6.47 15.21 -23.04
CA VAL A 15 -5.82 16.52 -22.85
C VAL A 15 -4.39 16.50 -23.39
N GLN A 16 -3.64 15.45 -23.09
CA GLN A 16 -2.26 15.31 -23.58
C GLN A 16 -2.20 15.14 -25.09
N GLN A 17 -3.21 14.50 -25.69
CA GLN A 17 -3.29 14.35 -27.13
C GLN A 17 -3.47 15.70 -27.82
N ILE A 18 -4.34 16.56 -27.29
CA ILE A 18 -4.53 17.91 -27.82
C ILE A 18 -3.19 18.66 -27.78
N LYS A 19 -2.51 18.67 -26.61
CA LYS A 19 -1.19 19.31 -26.46
C LYS A 19 -0.15 18.75 -27.42
N TYR A 20 -0.05 17.43 -27.53
CA TYR A 20 0.89 16.76 -28.42
C TYR A 20 0.63 17.08 -29.90
N THR A 21 -0.63 17.21 -30.29
CA THR A 21 -1.04 17.54 -31.65
C THR A 21 -0.77 19.02 -31.95
N GLU A 22 -1.03 19.92 -31.01
CA GLU A 22 -0.72 21.34 -31.13
C GLU A 22 0.78 21.59 -31.35
N ASP A 23 1.63 20.93 -30.56
CA ASP A 23 3.10 21.02 -30.66
C ASP A 23 3.62 20.55 -32.03
N LEU A 24 3.11 19.43 -32.55
CA LEU A 24 3.48 18.90 -33.87
C LEU A 24 3.12 19.82 -35.04
N PHE A 25 2.13 20.70 -34.88
CA PHE A 25 1.57 21.51 -35.97
C PHE A 25 1.72 23.01 -35.77
N GLU A 26 2.57 23.46 -34.84
CA GLU A 26 2.79 24.86 -34.42
C GLU A 26 3.00 25.91 -35.53
N LYS A 27 3.18 25.55 -36.80
CA LYS A 27 3.57 26.47 -37.88
C LYS A 27 2.82 26.34 -39.21
N SER A 28 1.57 25.85 -39.21
CA SER A 28 0.79 25.79 -40.46
C SER A 28 -0.35 26.82 -40.49
N ASN A 29 -0.34 27.69 -41.50
CA ASN A 29 -1.45 28.64 -41.78
C ASN A 29 -2.79 27.94 -42.09
N TYR A 30 -2.79 26.60 -42.18
CA TYR A 30 -3.94 25.77 -42.55
C TYR A 30 -4.48 24.95 -41.37
N MET A 31 -4.19 25.30 -40.11
CA MET A 31 -4.71 24.61 -38.93
C MET A 31 -6.24 24.49 -38.90
N TRP A 32 -6.95 25.47 -39.48
CA TRP A 32 -8.41 25.43 -39.62
C TRP A 32 -8.93 24.31 -40.54
N LEU A 33 -8.15 23.87 -41.54
CA LEU A 33 -8.48 22.72 -42.41
C LEU A 33 -8.27 21.38 -41.70
N ARG A 34 -7.43 21.34 -40.65
CA ARG A 34 -7.16 20.15 -39.84
C ARG A 34 -8.10 19.98 -38.65
N ARG A 35 -9.11 20.86 -38.47
CA ARG A 35 -10.20 20.69 -37.48
C ARG A 35 -11.08 19.43 -37.70
N LYS A 36 -10.63 18.41 -38.43
CA LYS A 36 -11.16 17.07 -38.23
C LYS A 36 -10.76 16.67 -36.81
N LYS A 37 -11.76 16.39 -35.97
CA LYS A 37 -11.61 15.87 -34.60
C LYS A 37 -10.32 15.08 -34.46
N ASP A 38 -9.48 15.46 -33.50
CA ASP A 38 -8.31 14.67 -33.13
C ASP A 38 -8.75 13.20 -33.01
N GLU A 39 -8.01 12.30 -33.65
CA GLU A 39 -8.32 10.87 -33.64
C GLU A 39 -8.36 10.39 -32.19
N ILE A 40 -9.54 10.20 -31.61
CA ILE A 40 -9.69 9.85 -30.20
C ILE A 40 -8.73 8.69 -29.85
N VAL A 41 -7.70 8.97 -29.05
CA VAL A 41 -6.79 7.92 -28.59
C VAL A 41 -7.51 7.14 -27.50
N TRP A 42 -7.86 5.91 -27.84
CA TRP A 42 -8.47 4.98 -26.90
C TRP A 42 -7.39 4.32 -26.03
N MET A 43 -7.71 4.14 -24.76
CA MET A 43 -6.94 3.26 -23.89
C MET A 43 -7.03 1.84 -24.44
N SER A 44 -5.90 1.15 -24.56
CA SER A 44 -5.88 -0.25 -24.93
C SER A 44 -6.63 -1.09 -23.89
N ASN A 45 -7.47 -2.02 -24.34
CA ASN A 45 -8.17 -2.97 -23.47
C ASN A 45 -7.20 -3.74 -22.55
N LYS A 46 -5.96 -3.98 -23.01
CA LYS A 46 -4.93 -4.64 -22.21
C LYS A 46 -4.51 -3.79 -21.01
N ASP A 47 -4.35 -2.49 -21.22
CA ASP A 47 -3.91 -1.57 -20.15
C ASP A 47 -5.06 -1.23 -19.22
N GLU A 48 -6.27 -1.06 -19.75
CA GLU A 48 -7.47 -0.92 -18.93
C GLU A 48 -7.66 -2.11 -18.00
N PHE A 49 -7.49 -3.34 -18.53
CA PHE A 49 -7.58 -4.55 -17.72
C PHE A 49 -6.53 -4.59 -16.60
N LYS A 50 -5.27 -4.25 -16.90
CA LYS A 50 -4.20 -4.17 -15.88
C LYS A 50 -4.51 -3.13 -14.81
N ILE A 51 -4.96 -1.94 -15.21
CA ILE A 51 -5.35 -0.87 -14.29
C ILE A 51 -6.50 -1.36 -13.39
N ARG A 52 -7.55 -1.97 -13.96
CA ARG A 52 -8.67 -2.53 -13.19
C ARG A 52 -8.20 -3.58 -12.17
N GLN A 53 -7.27 -4.45 -12.56
CA GLN A 53 -6.71 -5.44 -11.64
C GLN A 53 -5.90 -4.81 -10.50
N ALA A 54 -5.06 -3.82 -10.81
CA ALA A 54 -4.25 -3.13 -9.81
C ALA A 54 -5.14 -2.33 -8.84
N LEU A 55 -6.18 -1.65 -9.33
CA LEU A 55 -7.15 -0.91 -8.52
C LEU A 55 -7.90 -1.79 -7.50
N ASN A 56 -7.97 -3.11 -7.68
CA ASN A 56 -8.56 -4.01 -6.69
C ASN A 56 -7.72 -4.12 -5.41
N LYS A 57 -6.42 -3.82 -5.49
CA LYS A 57 -5.45 -3.98 -4.39
C LYS A 57 -5.13 -2.66 -3.69
N VAL A 58 -5.59 -1.54 -4.24
CA VAL A 58 -5.21 -0.18 -3.86
C VAL A 58 -6.43 0.55 -3.27
N SER A 59 -6.21 1.21 -2.13
CA SER A 59 -7.22 2.02 -1.45
C SER A 59 -7.51 3.33 -2.19
N ILE A 60 -8.61 3.99 -1.85
CA ILE A 60 -9.03 5.26 -2.49
C ILE A 60 -8.00 6.38 -2.25
N VAL A 61 -7.38 6.41 -1.07
CA VAL A 61 -6.36 7.41 -0.73
C VAL A 61 -5.12 7.25 -1.61
N GLU A 62 -4.68 6.01 -1.78
CA GLU A 62 -3.55 5.66 -2.66
C GLU A 62 -3.88 5.93 -4.14
N GLN A 63 -5.11 5.67 -4.58
CA GLN A 63 -5.58 6.03 -5.93
C GLN A 63 -5.44 7.54 -6.18
N ASN A 64 -5.86 8.38 -5.22
CA ASN A 64 -5.71 9.83 -5.34
C ASN A 64 -4.25 10.27 -5.36
N GLN A 65 -3.37 9.60 -4.60
CA GLN A 65 -1.93 9.87 -4.64
C GLN A 65 -1.33 9.52 -6.00
N VAL A 66 -1.71 8.38 -6.57
CA VAL A 66 -1.26 7.96 -7.91
C VAL A 66 -1.70 8.95 -8.98
N ILE A 67 -2.94 9.46 -8.93
CA ILE A 67 -3.38 10.49 -9.89
C ILE A 67 -2.57 11.78 -9.75
N LYS A 68 -2.27 12.21 -8.52
CA LYS A 68 -1.42 13.39 -8.30
C LYS A 68 -0.01 13.18 -8.88
N GLN A 69 0.58 12.01 -8.64
CA GLN A 69 1.88 11.65 -9.23
C GLN A 69 1.83 11.61 -10.76
N LEU A 70 0.75 11.11 -11.33
CA LEU A 70 0.54 11.07 -12.77
C LEU A 70 0.42 12.49 -13.37
N LEU A 71 -0.33 13.39 -12.72
CA LEU A 71 -0.43 14.79 -13.11
C LEU A 71 0.94 15.48 -13.10
N THR A 72 1.68 15.37 -12.00
CA THR A 72 3.02 15.94 -11.89
C THR A 72 3.96 15.41 -12.98
N TRP A 73 3.90 14.11 -13.26
CA TRP A 73 4.72 13.50 -14.31
C TRP A 73 4.36 13.99 -15.72
N VAL A 74 3.08 14.21 -16.01
CA VAL A 74 2.62 14.78 -17.29
C VAL A 74 3.09 16.23 -17.42
N ASP A 75 3.00 17.03 -16.35
CA ASP A 75 3.46 18.41 -16.35
C ASP A 75 4.98 18.53 -16.57
N GLU A 76 5.76 17.61 -16.01
CA GLU A 76 7.21 17.51 -16.23
C GLU A 76 7.59 17.07 -17.66
N ASN A 77 6.66 16.42 -18.38
CA ASN A 77 6.91 15.84 -19.70
C ASN A 77 5.83 16.28 -20.71
N PRO A 78 5.82 17.56 -21.14
CA PRO A 78 4.69 18.13 -21.89
C PRO A 78 4.50 17.54 -23.30
N CYS A 79 5.52 16.89 -23.87
CA CYS A 79 5.50 16.32 -25.23
C CYS A 79 5.35 14.79 -25.25
N ILE A 80 4.86 14.15 -24.17
CA ILE A 80 4.71 12.69 -24.19
C ILE A 80 3.62 12.26 -25.19
N ASN A 81 3.84 11.08 -25.76
CA ASN A 81 2.79 10.36 -26.47
C ASN A 81 1.66 9.97 -25.47
N PRO A 82 0.39 10.30 -25.76
CA PRO A 82 -0.75 9.93 -24.92
C PRO A 82 -0.85 8.44 -24.59
N GLY A 83 -0.40 7.57 -25.50
CA GLY A 83 -0.38 6.12 -25.30
C GLY A 83 0.53 5.63 -24.16
N ARG A 84 1.48 6.46 -23.69
CA ARG A 84 2.35 6.13 -22.55
C ARG A 84 1.71 6.42 -21.19
N ILE A 85 0.62 7.19 -21.14
CA ILE A 85 -0.06 7.54 -19.88
C ILE A 85 -0.62 6.30 -19.18
N PRO A 86 -1.34 5.38 -19.85
CA PRO A 86 -1.80 4.13 -19.22
C PRO A 86 -0.65 3.27 -18.70
N GLU A 87 0.43 3.13 -19.47
CA GLU A 87 1.61 2.36 -19.06
C GLU A 87 2.21 2.94 -17.77
N LYS A 88 2.35 4.27 -17.70
CA LYS A 88 2.88 4.94 -16.52
C LYS A 88 1.94 4.84 -15.32
N THR A 89 0.64 4.88 -15.57
CA THR A 89 -0.39 4.68 -14.54
C THR A 89 -0.25 3.30 -13.90
N VAL A 90 -0.07 2.25 -14.70
CA VAL A 90 0.16 0.88 -14.18
C VAL A 90 1.43 0.84 -13.33
N GLN A 91 2.54 1.43 -13.79
CA GLN A 91 3.79 1.47 -13.02
C GLN A 91 3.62 2.14 -11.65
N PHE A 92 2.90 3.26 -11.57
CA PHE A 92 2.65 3.94 -10.30
C PHE A 92 1.74 3.13 -9.37
N LEU A 93 0.72 2.45 -9.91
CA LEU A 93 -0.12 1.54 -9.13
C LEU A 93 0.69 0.36 -8.58
N ASP A 94 1.55 -0.25 -9.39
CA ASP A 94 2.42 -1.35 -8.97
C ASP A 94 3.40 -0.91 -7.88
N HIS A 95 3.95 0.31 -7.99
CA HIS A 95 4.83 0.89 -6.97
C HIS A 95 4.07 1.14 -5.65
N ALA A 96 2.84 1.63 -5.71
CA ALA A 96 2.00 1.79 -4.52
C ALA A 96 1.73 0.45 -3.83
N ILE A 97 1.41 -0.59 -4.61
CA ILE A 97 1.21 -1.96 -4.09
C ILE A 97 2.50 -2.51 -3.47
N ALA A 98 3.64 -2.35 -4.13
CA ALA A 98 4.93 -2.82 -3.63
C ALA A 98 5.30 -2.14 -2.29
N ASN A 99 5.10 -0.83 -2.17
CA ASN A 99 5.37 -0.10 -0.93
C ASN A 99 4.48 -0.56 0.23
N LYS A 100 3.21 -0.89 -0.07
CA LYS A 100 2.32 -1.47 0.93
C LYS A 100 2.82 -2.84 1.41
N ILE A 101 3.24 -3.71 0.49
CA ILE A 101 3.80 -5.03 0.85
C ILE A 101 5.07 -4.88 1.70
N ILE A 102 5.95 -3.94 1.34
CA ILE A 102 7.18 -3.66 2.10
C ILE A 102 6.84 -3.16 3.49
N THR A 103 5.94 -2.19 3.63
CA THR A 103 5.55 -1.66 4.93
C THR A 103 4.92 -2.75 5.81
N GLU A 104 3.98 -3.54 5.29
CA GLU A 104 3.40 -4.68 6.01
C GLU A 104 4.46 -5.71 6.46
N ALA A 105 5.42 -6.05 5.58
CA ALA A 105 6.51 -6.95 5.91
C ALA A 105 7.43 -6.37 7.01
N THR A 106 7.73 -5.07 6.96
CA THR A 106 8.55 -4.42 8.00
C THR A 106 7.83 -4.38 9.35
N PHE A 107 6.54 -4.06 9.39
CA PHE A 107 5.75 -4.10 10.62
C PHE A 107 5.65 -5.52 11.19
N SER A 108 5.49 -6.54 10.33
CA SER A 108 5.52 -7.94 10.75
C SER A 108 6.85 -8.31 11.39
N ARG A 109 7.98 -7.97 10.77
CA ARG A 109 9.33 -8.20 11.34
C ARG A 109 9.53 -7.48 12.67
N ILE A 110 9.10 -6.23 12.79
CA ILE A 110 9.17 -5.45 14.04
C ILE A 110 8.32 -6.10 15.14
N ASN A 111 7.12 -6.57 14.81
CA ASN A 111 6.25 -7.27 15.75
C ASN A 111 6.84 -8.61 16.20
N SER A 112 7.43 -9.38 15.29
CA SER A 112 8.17 -10.61 15.63
C SER A 112 9.37 -10.32 16.53
N PHE A 113 10.14 -9.27 16.22
CA PHE A 113 11.27 -8.83 17.03
C PHE A 113 10.82 -8.41 18.44
N ARG A 114 9.80 -7.55 18.55
CA ARG A 114 9.23 -7.13 19.83
C ARG A 114 8.70 -8.30 20.66
N ASN A 115 8.03 -9.26 20.02
CA ASN A 115 7.55 -10.47 20.69
C ASN A 115 8.70 -11.38 21.15
N SER A 116 9.80 -11.44 20.39
CA SER A 116 11.00 -12.18 20.81
C SER A 116 11.64 -11.54 22.06
N LEU A 117 11.81 -10.22 22.08
CA LEU A 117 12.36 -9.50 23.23
C LEU A 117 11.48 -9.60 24.49
N ARG A 118 10.16 -9.58 24.33
CA ARG A 118 9.22 -9.76 25.46
C ARG A 118 9.40 -11.12 26.14
N LYS A 119 9.68 -12.18 25.37
CA LYS A 119 9.98 -13.52 25.91
C LYS A 119 11.32 -13.57 26.66
N PHE A 120 12.31 -12.77 26.24
CA PHE A 120 13.59 -12.67 26.94
C PHE A 120 13.52 -11.79 28.20
N SER A 121 12.68 -10.74 28.21
CA SER A 121 12.49 -9.86 29.37
C SER A 121 11.74 -10.53 30.53
N ILE A 122 10.85 -11.49 30.28
CA ILE A 122 10.15 -12.25 31.34
C ILE A 122 11.09 -13.27 32.03
N ARG A 123 12.26 -13.57 31.45
CA ARG A 123 13.26 -14.47 32.03
C ARG A 123 14.33 -13.76 32.85
N HIS A 124 14.07 -12.58 33.41
CA HIS A 124 15.00 -11.96 34.34
C HIS A 124 14.64 -12.24 35.80
N ASN A 125 15.56 -12.95 36.47
CA ASN A 125 15.67 -13.22 37.90
C ASN A 125 14.55 -14.01 38.57
N ARG A 126 14.42 -15.30 38.22
CA ARG A 126 14.03 -16.29 39.23
C ARG A 126 15.31 -16.93 39.75
N VAL A 127 15.84 -16.40 40.85
CA VAL A 127 16.85 -17.08 41.65
C VAL A 127 16.24 -18.43 42.04
N GLN A 128 16.75 -19.52 41.46
CA GLN A 128 16.44 -20.86 41.94
C GLN A 128 17.20 -21.02 43.27
N PRO A 129 16.52 -21.26 44.39
CA PRO A 129 17.21 -21.84 45.54
C PRO A 129 17.69 -23.22 45.08
N LYS A 130 19.01 -23.42 45.07
CA LYS A 130 19.56 -24.77 45.04
C LYS A 130 19.11 -25.46 46.32
N GLU A 131 18.56 -26.66 46.15
CA GLU A 131 18.22 -27.65 47.19
C GLU A 131 16.93 -27.38 47.97
N ILE A 132 15.85 -28.05 47.57
CA ILE A 132 14.99 -28.76 48.53
C ILE A 132 14.68 -30.15 47.95
N LEU A 133 14.92 -31.15 48.78
CA LEU A 133 14.79 -32.57 48.57
C LEU A 133 13.38 -33.01 48.13
N ASP A 134 13.37 -34.14 47.43
CA ASP A 134 12.32 -35.15 47.31
C ASP A 134 10.85 -34.75 47.19
N GLY A 135 10.27 -35.17 46.06
CA GLY A 135 8.88 -35.59 46.01
C GLY A 135 7.85 -34.48 45.93
N GLU A 136 7.47 -34.10 44.72
CA GLU A 136 6.09 -34.22 44.22
C GLU A 136 5.94 -33.46 42.90
N LYS A 137 5.32 -34.14 41.92
CA LYS A 137 4.93 -33.51 40.65
C LYS A 137 3.87 -32.45 40.94
N ILE A 138 4.26 -31.19 40.98
CA ILE A 138 3.32 -30.06 41.11
C ILE A 138 2.49 -30.01 39.83
N ALA A 139 1.26 -30.55 39.91
CA ALA A 139 0.26 -30.45 38.87
C ALA A 139 -0.14 -28.99 38.65
N SER A 140 -0.16 -28.55 37.39
CA SER A 140 -0.64 -27.23 36.99
C SER A 140 -2.17 -27.17 37.08
N ARG A 141 -2.74 -27.01 38.27
CA ARG A 141 -4.15 -26.65 38.44
C ARG A 141 -4.27 -25.62 39.56
N VAL A 142 -4.54 -24.37 39.17
CA VAL A 142 -4.91 -23.29 40.08
C VAL A 142 -6.41 -23.42 40.32
N THR A 143 -6.79 -23.92 41.48
CA THR A 143 -8.14 -23.73 42.03
C THR A 143 -8.01 -22.79 43.22
N PHE A 144 -8.71 -21.66 43.16
CA PHE A 144 -8.83 -20.74 44.28
C PHE A 144 -9.44 -21.50 45.47
N LYS A 145 -8.72 -21.58 46.59
CA LYS A 145 -9.30 -22.01 47.86
C LYS A 145 -10.15 -20.85 48.38
N GLU A 146 -11.45 -21.08 48.57
CA GLU A 146 -12.42 -20.08 49.02
C GLU A 146 -12.30 -19.73 50.52
N GLU A 147 -11.51 -20.48 51.31
CA GLU A 147 -11.31 -20.20 52.73
C GLU A 147 -9.92 -19.60 53.00
N PRO A 148 -9.82 -18.35 53.51
CA PRO A 148 -8.55 -17.75 53.87
C PRO A 148 -7.99 -18.44 55.12
N THR A 149 -6.74 -18.92 55.03
CA THR A 149 -6.02 -19.47 56.19
C THR A 149 -5.49 -18.32 57.03
N ILE A 150 -6.11 -18.06 58.19
CA ILE A 150 -5.67 -17.04 59.14
C ILE A 150 -4.64 -17.69 60.07
N TYR A 151 -3.41 -17.18 60.06
CA TYR A 151 -2.38 -17.57 61.02
C TYR A 151 -2.44 -16.65 62.22
N GLN A 152 -2.61 -17.22 63.42
CA GLN A 152 -2.49 -16.50 64.67
C GLN A 152 -1.04 -16.57 65.14
N ILE A 153 -0.44 -15.40 65.40
CA ILE A 153 0.86 -15.30 66.05
C ILE A 153 0.57 -15.24 67.55
N CYS A 154 1.02 -16.25 68.30
CA CYS A 154 1.03 -16.20 69.76
C CYS A 154 2.40 -15.68 70.21
N GLU A 155 2.41 -14.72 71.15
CA GLU A 155 3.60 -14.33 71.92
C GLU A 155 4.03 -15.42 72.89
#